data_AF-A0A8S9FV67-F1
#
_entry.id   AF-A0A8S9FV67-F1
#
_cell.length_a   1.000
_cell.length_b   1.000
_cell.length_c   1.000
_cell.angle_alpha   90.00
_cell.angle_beta   90.00
_cell.angle_gamma   90.00
#
_symmetry.space_group_name_H-M   'P 1'
#
loop_
_entity.id
_entity.type
_entity.pdbx_description
1 polymer ?
#
loop_
_entity_poly.entity_id
_entity_poly.type
_entity_poly.pdbx_seq_one_letter_code
_entity_poly.pdbx_strand_id
1 'polypeptide(L)'
;MLKDEEGRTRNSAGQLINAQGAVIYDVIAVAEMNDFDLSREWYDWVGQDPFHGLPHQDPRVHIEELDDLVSRSEQNEVSEHHMLCKIFPYSISGDAFS
;
A
#
# COMPACT_ATOMS: atom_id res chain seq x y z
N MET A 1 20.47 -1.67 17.04
CA MET A 1 19.82 -1.31 15.76
C MET A 1 20.90 -1.30 14.69
N LEU A 2 20.77 -2.15 13.67
CA LEU A 2 21.63 -2.08 12.48
C LEU A 2 20.99 -1.10 11.50
N LYS A 3 21.79 -0.21 10.92
CA LYS A 3 21.36 0.63 9.80
C LYS A 3 21.88 0.00 8.51
N ASP A 4 21.06 -0.01 7.46
CA ASP A 4 21.50 -0.43 6.13
C ASP A 4 22.30 0.67 5.42
N GLU A 5 22.73 0.39 4.19
CA GLU A 5 23.53 1.29 3.37
C GLU A 5 22.78 2.58 3.01
N GLU A 6 21.44 2.54 3.00
CA GLU A 6 20.59 3.72 2.84
C GLU A 6 20.25 4.41 4.18
N GLY A 7 20.82 3.95 5.30
CA GLY A 7 20.63 4.53 6.63
C GLY A 7 19.31 4.17 7.31
N ARG A 8 18.54 3.25 6.73
CA ARG A 8 17.26 2.75 7.27
C ARG A 8 17.52 1.78 8.40
N THR A 9 16.63 1.76 9.40
CA THR A 9 16.86 0.94 10.60
C THR A 9 16.27 -0.45 10.42
N ARG A 10 17.04 -1.49 10.79
CA ARG A 10 16.62 -2.89 10.75
C ARG A 10 16.64 -3.54 12.14
N ASN A 11 15.71 -4.48 12.34
CA ASN A 11 15.68 -5.36 13.52
C ASN A 11 16.70 -6.51 13.37
N SER A 12 16.79 -7.38 14.38
CA SER A 12 17.71 -8.52 14.39
C SER A 12 17.39 -9.60 13.35
N ALA A 13 16.15 -9.63 12.83
CA ALA A 13 15.74 -10.51 11.74
C ALA A 13 16.03 -9.90 10.34
N GLY A 14 16.62 -8.70 10.28
CA GLY A 14 16.92 -8.01 9.02
C GLY A 14 15.74 -7.23 8.42
N GLN A 15 14.60 -7.17 9.10
CA GLN A 15 13.41 -6.44 8.65
C GLN A 15 13.56 -4.94 8.92
N LEU A 16 13.08 -4.09 8.02
CA LEU A 16 13.03 -2.64 8.23
C LEU A 16 12.08 -2.32 9.38
N ILE A 17 12.43 -1.33 10.20
CA ILE A 17 11.60 -0.87 11.34
C ILE A 17 11.57 0.66 11.40
N ASN A 18 10.44 1.21 11.86
CA ASN A 18 10.27 2.64 12.10
C ASN A 18 10.87 3.06 13.46
N ALA A 19 10.77 4.37 13.78
CA ALA A 19 11.29 4.92 15.04
C ALA A 19 10.61 4.33 16.29
N GLN A 20 9.41 3.78 16.16
CA GLN A 20 8.66 3.10 17.22
C GLN A 20 8.99 1.59 17.31
N GLY A 21 9.85 1.07 16.42
CA GLY A 21 10.21 -0.33 16.36
C GLY A 21 9.19 -1.23 15.64
N ALA A 22 8.17 -0.65 15.01
CA ALA A 22 7.22 -1.41 14.18
C ALA A 22 7.87 -1.76 12.83
N VAL A 23 7.58 -2.96 12.32
CA VAL A 23 8.10 -3.44 11.03
C VAL A 23 7.52 -2.59 9.90
N ILE A 24 8.42 -2.12 9.03
CA ILE A 24 8.10 -1.50 7.75
C ILE A 24 8.36 -2.57 6.69
N TYR A 25 7.36 -2.83 5.85
CA TYR A 25 7.57 -3.69 4.68
C TYR A 25 8.30 -2.90 3.60
N ASP A 26 9.41 -3.45 3.10
CA ASP A 26 10.08 -2.89 1.92
C ASP A 26 9.14 -3.01 0.71
N VAL A 27 9.20 -2.06 -0.24
CA VAL A 27 8.46 -2.13 -1.50
C VAL A 27 8.72 -3.45 -2.24
N ILE A 28 9.96 -3.97 -2.14
CA ILE A 28 10.31 -5.27 -2.72
C ILE A 28 9.58 -6.42 -1.98
N ALA A 29 9.50 -6.36 -0.65
CA ALA A 29 8.78 -7.36 0.14
C ALA A 29 7.27 -7.32 -0.12
N VAL A 30 6.69 -6.12 -0.27
CA VAL A 30 5.30 -5.93 -0.69
C VAL A 30 5.04 -6.53 -2.08
N ALA A 31 5.99 -6.35 -3.01
CA ALA A 31 5.91 -6.94 -4.34
C ALA A 31 6.03 -8.48 -4.30
N GLU A 32 6.84 -9.04 -3.40
CA GLU A 32 6.95 -10.49 -3.20
C GLU A 32 5.73 -11.10 -2.48
N MET A 33 5.00 -10.34 -1.67
CA MET A 33 3.76 -10.77 -0.98
C MET A 33 2.49 -10.66 -1.86
N ASN A 34 2.65 -10.56 -3.19
CA ASN A 34 1.57 -10.61 -4.18
C ASN A 34 1.09 -12.05 -4.46
N ASP A 35 1.07 -12.93 -3.46
CA ASP A 35 0.76 -14.36 -3.62
C ASP A 35 -0.74 -14.69 -3.65
N PHE A 36 -1.60 -13.71 -3.36
CA PHE A 36 -3.06 -13.83 -3.39
C PHE A 36 -3.67 -13.07 -4.57
N ASP A 37 -4.75 -13.55 -5.16
CA ASP A 37 -5.46 -12.85 -6.23
C ASP A 37 -6.72 -12.15 -5.72
N LEU A 38 -6.94 -10.92 -6.19
CA LEU A 38 -8.19 -10.19 -6.01
C LEU A 38 -9.10 -10.40 -7.23
N SER A 39 -10.41 -10.39 -7.02
CA SER A 39 -11.35 -10.40 -8.13
C SER A 39 -11.16 -9.15 -9.00
N ARG A 40 -11.52 -9.26 -10.28
CA ARG A 40 -11.44 -8.15 -11.24
C ARG A 40 -12.14 -6.88 -10.73
N GLU A 41 -13.24 -7.05 -10.00
CA GLU A 41 -14.08 -5.96 -9.48
C GLU A 41 -13.28 -4.99 -8.60
N TRP A 42 -12.29 -5.48 -7.85
CA TRP A 42 -11.40 -4.62 -7.06
C TRP A 42 -10.66 -3.61 -7.94
N TYR A 43 -10.07 -4.08 -9.04
CA TYR A 43 -9.35 -3.20 -9.96
C TYR A 43 -10.31 -2.28 -10.71
N ASP A 44 -11.49 -2.77 -11.07
CA ASP A 44 -12.51 -1.95 -11.75
C ASP A 44 -13.08 -0.87 -10.81
N TRP A 45 -13.22 -1.11 -9.51
CA TRP A 45 -13.67 -0.09 -8.53
C TRP A 45 -12.59 0.96 -8.28
N VAL A 46 -11.36 0.52 -8.03
CA VAL A 46 -10.25 1.40 -7.69
C VAL A 46 -9.79 2.24 -8.88
N GLY A 47 -9.97 1.72 -10.10
CA GLY A 47 -9.66 2.43 -11.34
C GLY A 47 -10.75 3.40 -11.84
N GLN A 48 -11.91 3.50 -11.17
CA GLN A 48 -13.00 4.40 -11.62
C GLN A 48 -12.69 5.88 -11.40
N ASP A 49 -12.03 6.22 -10.29
CA ASP A 49 -11.64 7.59 -9.95
C ASP A 49 -10.22 7.61 -9.39
N PRO A 50 -9.20 7.51 -10.27
CA PRO A 50 -7.82 7.45 -9.82
C PRO A 50 -7.35 8.82 -9.33
N PHE A 51 -6.47 8.81 -8.32
CA PHE A 51 -5.77 9.99 -7.88
C PHE A 51 -4.76 10.44 -8.94
N HIS A 52 -4.91 11.69 -9.39
CA HIS A 52 -4.12 12.25 -10.48
C HIS A 52 -2.96 13.14 -10.01
N GLY A 53 -2.91 13.46 -8.71
CA GLY A 53 -1.93 14.40 -8.16
C GLY A 53 -2.24 15.86 -8.49
N LEU A 54 -3.50 16.18 -8.81
CA LEU A 54 -3.88 17.56 -9.12
C LEU A 54 -3.85 18.43 -7.85
N PRO A 55 -3.53 19.74 -7.93
CA PRO A 55 -3.38 20.60 -6.76
C PRO A 55 -4.61 20.71 -5.84
N HIS A 56 -5.79 20.35 -6.33
CA HIS A 56 -7.04 20.39 -5.59
C HIS A 56 -7.45 19.02 -5.02
N GLN A 57 -6.76 17.93 -5.41
CA GLN A 57 -6.99 16.61 -4.86
C GLN A 57 -6.21 16.50 -3.55
N ASP A 58 -6.88 16.07 -2.48
CA ASP A 58 -6.22 15.81 -1.20
C ASP A 58 -5.76 14.34 -1.16
N PRO A 59 -4.44 14.06 -1.12
CA PRO A 59 -3.94 12.69 -1.04
C PRO A 59 -4.42 11.97 0.21
N ARG A 60 -4.74 12.68 1.30
CA ARG A 60 -5.25 12.05 2.52
C ARG A 60 -6.65 11.49 2.31
N VAL A 61 -7.52 12.22 1.62
CA VAL A 61 -8.88 11.77 1.30
C VAL A 61 -8.82 10.52 0.43
N HIS A 62 -7.94 10.50 -0.58
CA HIS A 62 -7.73 9.31 -1.42
C HIS A 62 -7.32 8.06 -0.63
N ILE A 63 -6.40 8.22 0.32
CA ILE A 63 -5.98 7.12 1.18
C ILE A 63 -7.12 6.64 2.09
N GLU A 64 -7.89 7.58 2.66
CA GLU A 64 -9.06 7.25 3.52
C GLU A 64 -10.15 6.50 2.72
N GLU A 65 -10.38 6.84 1.45
CA GLU A 65 -11.34 6.14 0.57
C GLU A 65 -10.90 4.71 0.23
N LEU A 66 -9.60 4.49 -0.02
CA LEU A 66 -9.06 3.15 -0.22
C LEU A 66 -9.15 2.29 1.04
N ASP A 67 -8.86 2.88 2.21
CA ASP A 67 -8.95 2.21 3.50
C ASP A 67 -10.40 1.79 3.82
N ASP A 68 -11.39 2.66 3.56
CA ASP A 68 -12.82 2.34 3.69
C ASP A 68 -13.23 1.19 2.75
N LEU A 69 -12.77 1.22 1.50
CA LEU A 69 -13.08 0.17 0.52
C LEU A 69 -12.58 -1.20 1.00
N VAL A 70 -11.36 -1.26 1.51
CA VAL A 70 -10.75 -2.51 1.99
C VAL A 70 -11.37 -2.97 3.31
N SER A 71 -11.63 -2.05 4.24
CA SER A 71 -12.27 -2.32 5.54
C SER A 71 -13.68 -2.91 5.42
N ARG A 72 -14.37 -2.60 4.32
CA ARG A 72 -15.72 -3.13 4.02
C ARG A 72 -15.71 -4.52 3.40
N SER A 73 -14.53 -5.09 3.13
CA SER A 73 -14.43 -6.43 2.55
C SER A 73 -14.50 -7.52 3.61
N GLU A 74 -15.26 -8.60 3.33
CA GLU A 74 -15.34 -9.77 4.21
C GLU A 74 -14.22 -10.79 3.93
N GLN A 75 -13.05 -10.35 3.49
CA GLN A 75 -11.92 -11.23 3.15
C GLN A 75 -11.22 -11.70 4.44
N ASN A 76 -11.56 -12.91 4.92
CA ASN A 76 -11.08 -13.42 6.21
C ASN A 76 -9.60 -13.88 6.24
N GLU A 77 -8.93 -14.00 5.08
CA GLU A 77 -7.61 -14.62 4.97
C GLU A 77 -6.48 -13.65 4.58
N VAL A 78 -6.82 -12.48 4.02
CA VAL A 78 -5.84 -11.47 3.60
C VAL A 78 -6.00 -10.25 4.49
N SER A 79 -4.90 -9.75 5.07
CA SER A 79 -4.98 -8.51 5.86
C SER A 79 -5.30 -7.31 4.97
N GLU A 80 -6.08 -6.37 5.49
CA GLU A 80 -6.42 -5.11 4.82
C GLU A 80 -5.20 -4.38 4.26
N HIS A 81 -4.11 -4.32 5.04
CA HIS A 81 -2.86 -3.70 4.60
C HIS A 81 -2.28 -4.31 3.32
N HIS A 82 -2.33 -5.64 3.18
CA HIS A 82 -1.87 -6.34 1.98
C HIS A 82 -2.78 -6.05 0.78
N MET A 83 -4.09 -6.01 0.99
CA MET A 83 -5.05 -5.65 -0.05
C MET A 83 -4.82 -4.22 -0.55
N LEU A 84 -4.67 -3.26 0.38
CA LEU A 84 -4.34 -1.87 0.09
C LEU A 84 -3.08 -1.77 -0.77
N CYS A 85 -1.99 -2.43 -0.36
CA CYS A 85 -0.75 -2.45 -1.13
C CYS A 85 -0.93 -3.00 -2.54
N LYS A 86 -1.78 -4.01 -2.72
CA LYS A 86 -2.02 -4.63 -4.04
C LYS A 86 -2.86 -3.75 -4.96
N ILE A 87 -3.86 -3.05 -4.43
CA ILE A 87 -4.75 -2.19 -5.24
C ILE A 87 -4.21 -0.78 -5.44
N PHE A 88 -3.35 -0.28 -4.54
CA PHE A 88 -2.84 1.10 -4.57
C PHE A 88 -2.22 1.51 -5.92
N PRO A 89 -1.40 0.69 -6.62
CA PRO A 89 -0.86 1.07 -7.92
C PRO A 89 -1.93 1.32 -9.00
N TYR A 90 -3.12 0.73 -8.84
CA TYR A 90 -4.25 0.89 -9.76
C TYR A 90 -5.14 2.09 -9.38
N SER A 91 -4.94 2.67 -8.21
CA SER A 91 -5.68 3.84 -7.71
C SER A 91 -5.06 5.17 -8.10
N ILE A 92 -3.87 5.15 -8.72
CA ILE A 92 -3.10 6.34 -9.09
C ILE A 92 -2.95 6.42 -10.60
N SER A 93 -2.96 7.63 -11.14
CA SER A 93 -2.83 7.89 -12.59
C SER A 93 -2.21 9.26 -12.84
N GLY A 94 -1.92 9.59 -14.10
CA GLY A 94 -1.38 10.89 -14.50
C GLY A 94 -0.06 11.22 -13.81
N ASP A 95 0.07 12.46 -13.32
CA ASP A 95 1.30 12.99 -12.72
C ASP A 95 1.64 12.29 -11.39
N ALA A 96 0.66 11.65 -10.73
CA ALA A 96 0.90 10.85 -9.52
C ALA A 96 1.61 9.51 -9.79
N PHE A 97 1.70 9.08 -11.05
CA PHE A 97 2.33 7.81 -11.44
C PHE A 97 3.76 7.98 -11.99
N SER A 98 4.21 9.21 -12.27
CA SER A 98 5.53 9.52 -12.89
C SER A 98 6.67 9.70 -11.91
#